data_AF-A0A4Q1A6F4-F1
#
_entry.id   AF-A0A4Q1A6F4-F1
#
_cell.length_a   1.000
_cell.length_b   1.000
_cell.length_c   1.000
_cell.angle_alpha   90.00
_cell.angle_beta   90.00
_cell.angle_gamma   90.00
#
_symmetry.space_group_name_H-M   'P 1'
#
loop_
_entity.id
_entity.type
_entity.pdbx_description
1 polymer ?
#
loop_
_entity_poly.entity_id
_entity_poly.type
_entity_poly.pdbx_seq_one_letter_code
_entity_poly.pdbx_strand_id
1 'polypeptide(L)'
;MQNTILNRYDKDENGNLIIKIYTTKIENLYEDYDKKSTFIKKDLKEDLENYLEESVAEIADNSFIINFNFDEKSSVETQNRLKVSIKEYFEYLQFLEKKKMSENLRNSLIFISLGVALIAISFIIPAQEKFILKILTEGVTVGAWVCLWEAMAIILVNWLPLKKRLKILKKISNAKIVCS
;
A
#
# COMPACT_ATOMS: atom_id res chain seq x y z
N MET A 1 -23.83 11.98 4.08
CA MET A 1 -23.85 10.73 3.29
C MET A 1 -22.88 9.65 3.79
N GLN A 2 -21.96 9.90 4.74
CA GLN A 2 -20.96 8.91 5.23
C GLN A 2 -21.49 7.76 6.12
N ASN A 3 -22.75 7.78 6.57
CA ASN A 3 -23.25 6.81 7.55
C ASN A 3 -23.81 5.51 6.97
N THR A 4 -24.10 5.42 5.66
CA THR A 4 -24.77 4.23 5.10
C THR A 4 -23.84 3.02 5.01
N ILE A 5 -22.55 3.23 4.72
CA ILE A 5 -21.56 2.15 4.55
C ILE A 5 -21.19 1.54 5.91
N LEU A 6 -21.02 2.38 6.94
CA LEU A 6 -20.66 1.93 8.29
C LEU A 6 -21.77 1.09 8.95
N ASN A 7 -23.02 1.24 8.53
CA ASN A 7 -24.15 0.43 9.01
C ASN A 7 -24.08 -1.04 8.56
N ARG A 8 -23.19 -1.39 7.62
CA ARG A 8 -22.93 -2.77 7.21
C ARG A 8 -22.17 -3.56 8.28
N TYR A 9 -21.40 -2.86 9.12
CA TYR A 9 -20.57 -3.48 10.14
C TYR A 9 -21.30 -3.52 11.48
N ASP A 10 -21.24 -4.67 12.13
CA ASP A 10 -21.70 -4.79 13.50
C ASP A 10 -20.81 -3.96 14.43
N LYS A 11 -21.39 -3.53 15.55
CA LYS A 11 -20.68 -2.80 16.59
C LYS A 11 -20.57 -3.66 17.84
N ASP A 12 -19.38 -3.68 18.43
CA ASP A 12 -19.14 -4.23 19.76
C ASP A 12 -19.82 -3.36 20.82
N GLU A 13 -19.92 -3.87 22.06
CA GLU A 13 -20.44 -3.13 23.23
C GLU A 13 -19.71 -1.80 23.46
N ASN A 14 -18.44 -1.74 23.06
CA ASN A 14 -17.59 -0.57 23.13
C ASN A 14 -17.72 0.40 21.93
N GLY A 15 -18.64 0.13 21.00
CA GLY A 15 -18.85 0.92 19.78
C GLY A 15 -17.82 0.68 18.66
N ASN A 16 -16.91 -0.29 18.83
CA ASN A 16 -15.93 -0.67 17.81
C ASN A 16 -16.60 -1.41 16.66
N LEU A 17 -16.25 -1.10 15.41
CA LEU A 17 -16.76 -1.82 14.24
C LEU A 17 -16.13 -3.21 14.15
N ILE A 18 -16.93 -4.22 13.81
CA ILE A 18 -16.48 -5.61 13.75
C ILE A 18 -16.42 -6.06 12.29
N ILE A 19 -15.22 -6.40 11.84
CA ILE A 19 -15.01 -7.09 10.55
C ILE A 19 -15.13 -8.58 10.83
N LYS A 20 -16.28 -9.18 10.49
CA LYS A 20 -16.53 -10.61 10.68
C LYS A 20 -16.06 -11.41 9.48
N ILE A 21 -15.31 -12.46 9.74
CA ILE A 21 -14.80 -13.39 8.72
C ILE A 21 -15.20 -14.80 9.14
N TYR A 22 -15.94 -15.49 8.27
CA TYR A 22 -16.43 -16.83 8.51
C TYR A 22 -15.64 -17.82 7.64
N THR A 23 -15.10 -18.85 8.25
CA THR A 23 -14.42 -19.94 7.54
C THR A 23 -14.57 -21.25 8.30
N THR A 24 -14.59 -22.38 7.59
CA THR A 24 -14.66 -23.69 8.25
C THR A 24 -13.41 -23.99 9.06
N LYS A 25 -12.25 -23.60 8.54
CA LYS A 25 -10.91 -23.94 9.05
C LYS A 25 -9.95 -22.76 8.95
N ILE A 26 -8.95 -22.74 9.84
CA ILE A 26 -7.87 -21.75 9.83
C ILE A 26 -7.02 -21.91 8.56
N GLU A 27 -6.81 -23.15 8.14
CA GLU A 27 -6.09 -23.53 6.93
C GLU A 27 -6.59 -22.79 5.68
N ASN A 28 -7.91 -22.55 5.59
CA ASN A 28 -8.54 -21.95 4.42
C ASN A 28 -8.26 -20.46 4.26
N LEU A 29 -7.70 -19.81 5.30
CA LEU A 29 -7.28 -18.40 5.23
C LEU A 29 -5.97 -18.22 4.45
N TYR A 30 -5.25 -19.31 4.22
CA TYR A 30 -3.93 -19.31 3.60
C TYR A 30 -3.94 -19.94 2.22
N GLU A 31 -2.93 -19.61 1.43
CA GLU A 31 -2.72 -20.22 0.12
C GLU A 31 -2.38 -21.72 0.19
N ASP A 32 -2.84 -22.44 -0.83
CA ASP A 32 -2.69 -23.89 -0.94
C ASP A 32 -1.40 -24.33 -1.65
N TYR A 33 -0.59 -23.37 -2.12
CA TYR A 33 0.60 -23.63 -2.94
C TYR A 33 1.63 -24.54 -2.28
N ASP A 34 1.87 -24.38 -0.97
CA ASP A 34 2.80 -25.23 -0.23
C ASP A 34 2.11 -25.88 0.99
N LYS A 35 1.57 -27.07 0.78
CA LYS A 35 0.92 -27.86 1.84
C LYS A 35 1.88 -28.25 2.98
N LYS A 36 3.21 -28.16 2.79
CA LYS A 36 4.22 -28.53 3.79
C LYS A 36 4.73 -27.35 4.63
N SER A 37 4.41 -26.11 4.24
CA SER A 37 4.82 -24.92 5.01
C SER A 37 3.93 -24.73 6.24
N THR A 38 4.52 -24.29 7.35
CA THR A 38 3.79 -23.90 8.57
C THR A 38 2.93 -22.67 8.29
N PHE A 39 1.71 -22.56 8.85
CA PHE A 39 0.81 -21.42 8.67
C PHE A 39 1.48 -20.05 8.85
N ILE A 40 2.40 -19.94 9.80
CA ILE A 40 3.18 -18.71 10.08
C ILE A 40 3.95 -18.20 8.84
N LYS A 41 4.33 -19.11 7.93
CA LYS A 41 5.10 -18.80 6.72
C LYS A 41 4.26 -18.84 5.45
N LYS A 42 2.96 -19.10 5.54
CA LYS A 42 2.08 -19.12 4.38
C LYS A 42 1.53 -17.73 4.14
N ASP A 43 1.42 -17.38 2.87
CA ASP A 43 0.72 -16.18 2.47
C ASP A 43 -0.79 -16.36 2.72
N LEU A 44 -1.44 -15.28 3.15
CA LEU A 44 -2.90 -15.23 3.20
C LEU A 44 -3.45 -15.27 1.77
N LYS A 45 -4.67 -15.79 1.62
CA LYS A 45 -5.37 -15.72 0.34
C LYS A 45 -5.56 -14.27 -0.11
N GLU A 46 -5.36 -14.02 -1.39
CA GLU A 46 -5.53 -12.68 -1.98
C GLU A 46 -6.94 -12.11 -1.71
N ASP A 47 -7.98 -12.95 -1.78
CA ASP A 47 -9.36 -12.57 -1.45
C ASP A 47 -9.51 -12.04 -0.02
N LEU A 48 -8.79 -12.64 0.94
CA LEU A 48 -8.82 -12.23 2.34
C LEU A 48 -8.05 -10.92 2.56
N GLU A 49 -6.88 -10.78 1.92
CA GLU A 49 -6.11 -9.53 1.93
C GLU A 49 -6.97 -8.37 1.40
N ASN A 50 -7.55 -8.53 0.21
CA ASN A 50 -8.37 -7.51 -0.44
C ASN A 50 -9.59 -7.16 0.41
N TYR A 51 -10.31 -8.15 0.94
CA TYR A 51 -11.47 -7.90 1.81
C TYR A 51 -11.10 -7.09 3.06
N LEU A 52 -9.96 -7.41 3.69
CA LEU A 52 -9.48 -6.67 4.86
C LEU A 52 -9.03 -5.24 4.50
N GLU A 53 -8.30 -5.06 3.41
CA GLU A 53 -7.88 -3.75 2.93
C GLU A 53 -9.08 -2.85 2.61
N GLU A 54 -10.07 -3.36 1.87
CA GLU A 54 -11.30 -2.64 1.54
C GLU A 54 -12.11 -2.30 2.79
N SER A 55 -12.31 -3.27 3.68
CA SER A 55 -13.08 -3.05 4.91
C SER A 55 -12.46 -1.98 5.79
N VAL A 56 -11.13 -2.00 5.97
CA VAL A 56 -10.42 -0.98 6.75
C VAL A 56 -10.38 0.37 6.04
N ALA A 57 -10.35 0.39 4.70
CA ALA A 57 -10.49 1.61 3.93
C ALA A 57 -11.86 2.27 4.12
N GLU A 58 -12.94 1.48 4.17
CA GLU A 58 -14.30 1.95 4.42
C GLU A 58 -14.49 2.47 5.85
N ILE A 59 -13.93 1.76 6.84
CA ILE A 59 -13.95 2.12 8.26
C ILE A 59 -13.20 3.43 8.52
N ALA A 60 -12.22 3.76 7.67
CA ALA A 60 -11.39 4.95 7.78
C ALA A 60 -10.74 5.05 9.17
N ASP A 61 -11.00 6.12 9.94
CA ASP A 61 -10.35 6.38 11.24
C ASP A 61 -11.14 5.87 12.46
N ASN A 62 -12.24 5.14 12.26
CA ASN A 62 -12.99 4.52 13.36
C ASN A 62 -12.23 3.33 13.97
N SER A 63 -12.47 3.06 15.25
CA SER A 63 -11.92 1.88 15.92
C SER A 63 -12.61 0.60 15.42
N PHE A 64 -11.83 -0.44 15.19
CA PHE A 64 -12.35 -1.71 14.69
C PHE A 64 -11.63 -2.92 15.28
N ILE A 65 -12.28 -4.07 15.16
CA ILE A 65 -11.83 -5.38 15.61
C ILE A 65 -12.05 -6.37 14.46
N ILE A 66 -11.10 -7.27 14.27
CA ILE A 66 -11.25 -8.38 13.30
C ILE A 66 -11.69 -9.61 14.09
N ASN A 67 -12.85 -10.16 13.73
CA ASN A 67 -13.39 -11.36 14.37
C ASN A 67 -13.43 -12.52 13.38
N PHE A 68 -12.63 -13.55 13.65
CA PHE A 68 -12.65 -14.80 12.89
C PHE A 68 -13.54 -15.82 13.58
N ASN A 69 -14.53 -16.32 12.85
CA ASN A 69 -15.43 -17.37 13.31
C ASN A 69 -15.09 -18.67 12.58
N PHE A 70 -14.83 -19.72 13.35
CA PHE A 70 -14.46 -21.04 12.83
C PHE A 70 -15.55 -22.07 13.12
N ASP A 71 -15.96 -22.84 12.10
CA ASP A 71 -16.91 -23.94 12.32
C ASP A 71 -16.28 -25.08 13.13
N GLU A 72 -14.98 -25.32 12.94
CA GLU A 72 -14.22 -26.30 13.71
C GLU A 72 -13.57 -25.67 14.94
N LYS A 73 -13.64 -26.38 16.08
CA LYS A 73 -13.00 -25.94 17.33
C LYS A 73 -11.48 -25.85 17.14
N SER A 74 -10.98 -24.63 17.02
CA SER A 74 -9.54 -24.35 17.05
C SER A 74 -9.03 -24.31 18.48
N SER A 75 -7.83 -24.83 18.74
CA SER A 75 -7.17 -24.66 20.05
C SER A 75 -6.77 -23.20 20.30
N VAL A 76 -6.67 -22.80 21.58
CA VAL A 76 -6.18 -21.47 21.97
C VAL A 76 -4.78 -21.19 21.39
N GLU A 77 -3.93 -22.22 21.30
CA GLU A 77 -2.60 -22.09 20.71
C GLU A 77 -2.68 -21.80 19.21
N THR A 78 -3.57 -22.47 18.48
CA THR A 78 -3.78 -22.23 17.04
C THR A 78 -4.33 -20.82 16.79
N GLN A 79 -5.25 -20.35 17.64
CA GLN A 79 -5.77 -18.98 17.56
C GLN A 79 -4.67 -17.96 17.82
N ASN A 80 -3.79 -18.16 18.80
CA ASN A 80 -2.67 -17.27 19.05
C ASN A 80 -1.67 -17.26 17.88
N ARG A 81 -1.40 -18.44 17.28
CA ARG A 81 -0.57 -18.54 16.07
C ARG A 81 -1.16 -17.79 14.88
N LEU A 82 -2.48 -17.84 14.70
CA LEU A 82 -3.19 -17.06 13.67
C LEU A 82 -2.98 -15.55 13.87
N LYS A 83 -3.12 -15.05 15.11
CA LYS A 83 -2.92 -13.62 15.40
C LYS A 83 -1.51 -13.16 15.05
N VAL A 84 -0.51 -13.97 15.40
CA VAL A 84 0.89 -13.69 15.07
C VAL A 84 1.10 -13.73 13.55
N SER A 85 0.59 -14.76 12.89
CA SER A 85 0.74 -14.93 11.44
C SER A 85 0.12 -13.79 10.63
N ILE A 86 -1.11 -13.36 10.97
CA ILE A 86 -1.75 -12.20 10.34
C ILE A 86 -0.90 -10.95 10.54
N LYS A 87 -0.46 -10.69 11.78
CA LYS A 87 0.37 -9.52 12.07
C LYS A 87 1.66 -9.53 11.24
N GLU A 88 2.40 -10.64 11.24
CA GLU A 88 3.65 -10.79 10.50
C GLU A 88 3.44 -10.65 8.99
N TYR A 89 2.37 -11.22 8.45
CA TYR A 89 2.03 -11.10 7.03
C TYR A 89 1.76 -9.64 6.62
N PHE A 90 0.94 -8.91 7.38
CA PHE A 90 0.69 -7.49 7.08
C PHE A 90 1.90 -6.59 7.37
N GLU A 91 2.81 -6.97 8.28
CA GLU A 91 4.12 -6.29 8.44
C GLU A 91 5.03 -6.56 7.23
N TYR A 92 5.02 -7.78 6.70
CA TYR A 92 5.74 -8.13 5.49
C TYR A 92 5.22 -7.38 4.25
N LEU A 93 3.90 -7.28 4.07
CA LEU A 93 3.31 -6.45 3.00
C LEU A 93 3.72 -4.98 3.12
N GLN A 94 3.77 -4.42 4.33
CA GLN A 94 4.27 -3.06 4.54
C GLN A 94 5.75 -2.91 4.12
N PHE A 95 6.58 -3.92 4.38
CA PHE A 95 7.97 -3.92 3.95
C PHE A 95 8.09 -3.96 2.42
N LEU A 96 7.32 -4.83 1.75
CA LEU A 96 7.28 -4.91 0.28
C LEU A 96 6.85 -3.58 -0.35
N GLU A 97 5.81 -2.96 0.19
CA GLU A 97 5.29 -1.69 -0.34
C GLU A 97 6.30 -0.55 -0.15
N LYS A 98 7.03 -0.50 0.99
CA LYS A 98 8.13 0.45 1.19
C LYS A 98 9.30 0.19 0.24
N LYS A 99 9.63 -1.07 -0.04
CA LYS A 99 10.67 -1.42 -1.01
C LYS A 99 10.30 -0.92 -2.41
N LYS A 100 9.06 -1.16 -2.84
CA LYS A 100 8.50 -0.66 -4.11
C LYS A 100 8.55 0.86 -4.19
N MET A 101 8.28 1.57 -3.08
CA MET A 101 8.44 3.02 -3.01
C MET A 101 9.88 3.48 -3.28
N SER A 102 10.86 2.81 -2.69
CA SER A 102 12.28 3.12 -2.91
C SER A 102 12.68 2.92 -4.36
N GLU A 103 12.18 1.87 -5.01
CA GLU A 103 12.40 1.60 -6.44
C GLU A 103 11.75 2.68 -7.33
N ASN A 104 10.51 3.07 -7.05
CA ASN A 104 9.84 4.16 -7.78
C ASN A 104 10.54 5.50 -7.61
N LEU A 105 11.09 5.77 -6.43
CA LEU A 105 11.86 6.99 -6.17
C LEU A 105 13.17 7.00 -6.98
N ARG A 106 13.85 5.86 -7.12
CA ARG A 106 15.03 5.73 -8.00
C ARG A 106 14.70 6.04 -9.46
N ASN A 107 13.57 5.54 -9.97
CA ASN A 107 13.14 5.86 -11.32
C ASN A 107 12.85 7.36 -11.49
N SER A 108 12.24 7.99 -10.48
CA SER A 108 11.99 9.43 -10.48
C SER A 108 13.29 10.25 -10.48
N LEU A 109 14.33 9.79 -9.80
CA LEU A 109 15.64 10.43 -9.79
C LEU A 109 16.31 10.45 -11.18
N ILE A 110 16.03 9.48 -12.05
CA ILE A 110 16.53 9.46 -13.44
C ILE A 110 15.92 10.61 -14.25
N PHE A 111 14.62 10.86 -14.11
CA PHE A 111 13.97 11.98 -14.78
C PHE A 111 14.43 13.33 -14.23
N ILE A 112 14.65 13.42 -12.92
CA ILE A 112 15.23 14.62 -12.29
C ILE A 112 16.64 14.87 -12.82
N SER A 113 17.50 13.85 -12.87
CA SER A 113 18.87 14.02 -13.36
C SER A 113 18.91 14.43 -14.83
N LEU A 114 18.02 13.89 -15.66
CA LEU A 114 17.86 14.29 -17.05
C LEU A 114 17.42 15.75 -17.18
N GLY A 115 16.43 16.19 -16.38
CA GLY A 115 15.99 17.58 -16.33
C GLY A 115 17.11 18.54 -15.89
N VAL A 116 17.88 18.18 -14.86
CA VAL A 116 19.05 18.95 -14.41
C VAL A 116 20.13 19.02 -15.49
N ALA A 117 20.39 17.93 -16.21
CA ALA A 117 21.35 17.92 -17.29
C ALA A 117 20.95 18.86 -18.44
N LEU A 118 19.67 18.88 -18.83
CA LEU A 118 19.15 19.81 -19.83
C LEU A 118 19.30 21.28 -19.40
N ILE A 119 19.01 21.60 -18.13
CA ILE A 119 19.21 22.94 -17.58
C ILE A 119 20.69 23.32 -17.62
N ALA A 120 21.58 22.43 -17.20
CA ALA A 120 23.02 22.67 -17.21
C ALA A 120 23.55 22.95 -18.64
N ILE A 121 23.07 22.20 -19.64
CA ILE A 121 23.39 22.43 -21.05
C ILE A 121 22.94 23.83 -21.49
N SER A 122 21.76 24.28 -21.06
CA SER A 122 21.25 25.60 -21.39
C SER A 122 22.13 26.75 -20.87
N PHE A 123 22.85 26.56 -19.76
CA PHE A 123 23.79 27.56 -19.22
C PHE A 123 25.17 27.54 -19.89
N ILE A 124 25.57 26.41 -20.47
CA ILE A 124 26.88 26.25 -21.13
C ILE A 124 26.85 26.81 -22.55
N ILE A 125 25.69 26.83 -23.22
CA ILE A 125 25.55 27.41 -24.56
C ILE A 125 25.64 28.94 -24.45
N PRO A 126 26.71 29.58 -24.95
CA PRO A 126 26.81 31.03 -24.92
C PRO A 126 25.68 31.62 -25.77
N ALA A 127 25.04 32.66 -25.26
CA ALA A 127 24.06 33.47 -25.98
C ALA A 127 24.73 34.20 -27.15
N GLN A 128 25.11 33.48 -28.21
CA GLN A 128 25.59 34.06 -29.46
C GLN A 128 24.40 34.35 -30.36
N GLU A 129 24.46 35.47 -31.10
CA GLU A 129 23.38 36.07 -31.91
C GLU A 129 22.81 35.19 -33.05
N LYS A 130 23.16 33.91 -33.13
CA LYS A 130 22.63 32.99 -34.15
C LYS A 130 21.22 32.56 -33.77
N PHE A 131 20.24 32.96 -34.57
CA PHE A 131 18.80 32.61 -34.46
C PHE A 131 18.56 31.12 -34.15
N ILE A 132 19.36 30.23 -34.74
CA ILE A 132 19.29 28.76 -34.54
C ILE A 132 19.61 28.37 -33.08
N LEU A 133 20.60 29.00 -32.44
CA LEU A 133 20.94 28.73 -31.03
C LEU A 133 19.83 29.20 -30.11
N LYS A 134 19.19 30.33 -30.42
CA LYS A 134 18.06 30.86 -29.66
C LYS A 134 16.86 29.89 -29.65
N ILE A 135 16.50 29.35 -30.82
CA ILE A 135 15.45 28.32 -30.95
C ILE A 135 15.81 27.07 -30.16
N LEU A 136 17.08 26.63 -30.21
CA LEU A 136 17.53 25.46 -29.48
C LEU A 136 17.44 25.67 -27.96
N THR A 137 17.87 26.83 -27.45
CA THR A 137 17.76 27.20 -26.04
C THR A 137 16.30 27.24 -25.56
N GLU A 138 15.40 27.80 -26.37
CA GLU A 138 13.96 27.80 -26.08
C GLU A 138 13.40 26.37 -26.04
N GLY A 139 13.78 25.51 -26.99
CA GLY A 139 13.39 24.09 -27.01
C GLY A 139 13.92 23.29 -25.81
N VAL A 140 15.17 23.53 -25.40
CA VAL A 140 15.77 22.91 -24.19
C VAL A 140 15.06 23.36 -22.93
N THR A 141 14.67 24.64 -22.84
CA THR A 141 13.93 25.17 -21.68
C THR A 141 12.56 24.53 -21.54
N VAL A 142 11.84 24.38 -22.66
CA VAL A 142 10.55 23.67 -22.69
C VAL A 142 10.72 22.20 -22.31
N GLY A 143 11.72 21.51 -22.90
CA GLY A 143 12.02 20.12 -22.58
C GLY A 143 12.39 19.90 -21.12
N ALA A 144 13.22 20.78 -20.54
CA ALA A 144 13.59 20.74 -19.14
C ALA A 144 12.38 20.88 -18.21
N TRP A 145 11.46 21.81 -18.50
CA TRP A 145 10.22 21.97 -17.74
C TRP A 145 9.30 20.75 -17.84
N VAL A 146 9.15 20.16 -19.04
CA VAL A 146 8.36 18.93 -19.24
C VAL A 146 8.95 17.77 -18.45
N CYS A 147 10.27 17.55 -18.51
CA CYS A 147 10.93 16.51 -17.71
C CYS A 147 10.75 16.74 -16.20
N LEU A 148 10.81 17.99 -15.74
CA LEU A 148 10.64 18.34 -14.33
C LEU A 148 9.20 18.09 -13.84
N TRP A 149 8.20 18.46 -14.65
CA TRP A 149 6.79 18.20 -14.33
C TRP A 149 6.48 16.70 -14.33
N GLU A 150 6.97 15.94 -15.30
CA GLU A 150 6.78 14.48 -15.34
C GLU A 150 7.40 13.79 -14.12
N ALA A 151 8.62 14.19 -13.72
CA ALA A 151 9.22 13.68 -12.49
C ALA A 151 8.34 13.99 -11.26
N MET A 152 7.80 15.21 -11.16
CA MET A 152 6.90 15.60 -10.08
C MET A 152 5.60 14.79 -10.11
N ALA A 153 5.02 14.57 -11.29
CA ALA A 153 3.80 13.80 -11.48
C ALA A 153 3.99 12.34 -11.04
N ILE A 154 5.09 11.69 -11.45
CA ILE A 154 5.43 10.32 -11.04
C ILE A 154 5.54 10.22 -9.51
N ILE A 155 6.18 11.19 -8.86
CA ILE A 155 6.30 11.21 -7.40
C ILE A 155 4.92 11.38 -6.76
N LEU A 156 4.12 12.36 -7.17
CA LEU A 156 2.83 12.66 -6.55
C LEU A 156 1.83 11.53 -6.75
N VAL A 157 1.71 11.03 -7.97
CA VAL A 157 0.75 9.98 -8.36
C VAL A 157 1.08 8.66 -7.68
N ASN A 158 2.36 8.29 -7.53
CA ASN A 158 2.73 7.04 -6.86
C ASN A 158 2.75 7.18 -5.33
N TRP A 159 3.09 8.34 -4.78
CA TRP A 159 3.27 8.49 -3.34
C TRP A 159 1.96 8.56 -2.57
N LEU A 160 0.94 9.25 -3.10
CA LEU A 160 -0.37 9.38 -2.47
C LEU A 160 -1.09 8.03 -2.23
N PRO A 161 -1.30 7.16 -3.24
CA PRO A 161 -1.97 5.88 -3.04
C PRO A 161 -1.15 4.96 -2.15
N LEU A 162 0.17 4.99 -2.28
CA LEU A 162 1.08 4.16 -1.49
C LEU A 162 1.05 4.53 0.00
N LYS A 163 1.05 5.83 0.32
CA LYS A 163 0.89 6.31 1.70
C LYS A 163 -0.45 5.90 2.29
N LYS A 164 -1.52 5.94 1.50
CA LYS A 164 -2.86 5.48 1.91
C LYS A 164 -2.85 3.99 2.21
N ARG A 165 -2.31 3.16 1.30
CA ARG A 165 -2.20 1.71 1.48
C ARG A 165 -1.37 1.33 2.70
N LEU A 166 -0.20 1.95 2.90
CA LEU A 166 0.62 1.75 4.10
C LEU A 166 -0.13 2.08 5.40
N LYS A 167 -0.95 3.13 5.41
CA LYS A 167 -1.79 3.48 6.58
C LYS A 167 -2.80 2.36 6.87
N ILE A 168 -3.41 1.77 5.84
CA ILE A 168 -4.38 0.66 5.96
C ILE A 168 -3.68 -0.61 6.46
N LEU A 169 -2.60 -1.04 5.81
CA LEU A 169 -1.83 -2.23 6.21
C LEU A 169 -1.34 -2.12 7.65
N LYS A 170 -0.86 -0.94 8.06
CA LYS A 170 -0.45 -0.68 9.44
C LYS A 170 -1.62 -0.77 10.42
N LYS A 171 -2.83 -0.33 10.04
CA LYS A 171 -4.02 -0.47 10.87
C LYS A 171 -4.41 -1.94 11.05
N ILE A 172 -4.37 -2.73 9.98
CA ILE A 172 -4.68 -4.16 10.02
C ILE A 172 -3.69 -4.92 10.91
N SER A 173 -2.39 -4.66 10.71
CA SER A 173 -1.31 -5.29 11.51
C SER A 173 -1.41 -5.01 13.02
N ASN A 174 -1.94 -3.84 13.41
CA ASN A 174 -2.15 -3.47 14.82
C ASN A 174 -3.59 -3.72 15.31
N ALA A 175 -4.46 -4.29 14.47
CA ALA A 175 -5.85 -4.51 14.83
C ALA A 175 -5.96 -5.56 15.93
N LYS A 176 -6.95 -5.39 16.81
CA LYS A 176 -7.29 -6.43 17.77
C LYS A 176 -7.97 -7.57 17.02
N ILE A 177 -7.40 -8.77 17.12
CA ILE A 177 -7.94 -9.98 16.51
C ILE A 177 -8.61 -10.83 17.60
N VAL A 178 -9.88 -11.15 17.38
CA VAL A 178 -10.70 -12.03 18.21
C VAL A 178 -11.04 -13.28 17.39
N CYS A 179 -11.06 -14.43 18.05
CA CYS A 179 -11.46 -15.69 17.44
C CYS A 179 -12.64 -16.23 18.25
N SER A 180 -13.76 -16.52 17.59
CA SER A 180 -14.98 -17.06 18.20
C SER A 180 -15.28 -18.47 17.71
#